data_AF-A0A0S8BB64-F1
#
_entry.id   AF-A0A0S8BB64-F1
#
_cell.length_a   1.000
_cell.length_b   1.000
_cell.length_c   1.000
_cell.angle_alpha   90.00
_cell.angle_beta   90.00
_cell.angle_gamma   90.00
#
_symmetry.space_group_name_H-M   'P 1'
#
loop_
_entity.id
_entity.type
_entity.pdbx_description
1 polymer ?
#
loop_
_entity_poly.entity_id
_entity_poly.type
_entity_poly.pdbx_seq_one_letter_code
_entity_poly.pdbx_strand_id
1 'polypeptide(L)'
;MKRWIAVVAMALAGAALAGEADVVAVKPTRESGNSWRFDVTLKSNDRGWDYYADAFEVLTPDGRLLGRRILYHPHETEQPFTRELTGVKIPSEVKTVVVRARHKPRGYDGATMTVRLP
;
A
#
# COMPACT_ATOMS: atom_id res chain seq x y z
N MET A 1 -54.69 -23.15 -9.20
CA MET A 1 -53.90 -22.55 -8.12
C MET A 1 -52.54 -23.26 -8.07
N LYS A 2 -51.45 -22.66 -8.56
CA LYS A 2 -50.10 -23.23 -8.47
C LYS A 2 -49.18 -22.20 -7.84
N ARG A 3 -48.67 -22.59 -6.67
CA ARG A 3 -47.87 -21.80 -5.73
C ARG A 3 -46.48 -21.58 -6.33
N TRP A 4 -46.02 -20.34 -6.34
CA TRP A 4 -44.65 -19.99 -6.70
C TRP A 4 -43.81 -20.10 -5.42
N ILE A 5 -42.85 -21.01 -5.39
CA ILE A 5 -41.80 -21.03 -4.36
C ILE A 5 -40.74 -20.03 -4.83
N ALA A 6 -40.68 -18.87 -4.18
CA ALA A 6 -39.57 -17.94 -4.35
C ALA A 6 -38.36 -18.49 -3.58
N VAL A 7 -37.34 -18.94 -4.30
CA VAL A 7 -36.02 -19.21 -3.71
C VAL A 7 -35.33 -17.88 -3.50
N VAL A 8 -35.20 -17.45 -2.25
CA VAL A 8 -34.38 -16.30 -1.89
C VAL A 8 -32.92 -16.76 -1.89
N ALA A 9 -32.17 -16.41 -2.92
CA ALA A 9 -30.72 -16.57 -2.93
C ALA A 9 -30.10 -15.46 -2.07
N MET A 10 -29.69 -15.82 -0.85
CA MET A 10 -28.98 -14.90 0.05
C MET A 10 -27.50 -14.89 -0.33
N ALA A 11 -27.07 -13.86 -1.05
CA ALA A 11 -25.67 -13.65 -1.39
C ALA A 11 -24.91 -13.22 -0.12
N LEU A 12 -24.08 -14.10 0.43
CA LEU A 12 -23.08 -13.75 1.43
C LEU A 12 -21.98 -12.95 0.75
N ALA A 13 -22.08 -11.62 0.79
CA ALA A 13 -20.96 -10.75 0.44
C ALA A 13 -19.91 -10.86 1.55
N GLY A 14 -18.83 -11.61 1.30
CA GLY A 14 -17.69 -11.66 2.21
C GLY A 14 -17.08 -10.27 2.34
N ALA A 15 -17.03 -9.74 3.56
CA ALA A 15 -16.31 -8.51 3.84
C ALA A 15 -14.83 -8.73 3.49
N ALA A 16 -14.34 -8.04 2.46
CA ALA A 16 -12.90 -7.94 2.24
C ALA A 16 -12.29 -7.26 3.47
N LEU A 17 -11.48 -7.99 4.23
CA LEU A 17 -10.69 -7.43 5.32
C LEU A 17 -9.65 -6.50 4.72
N ALA A 18 -9.99 -5.21 4.61
CA ALA A 18 -9.02 -4.16 4.31
C ALA A 18 -8.06 -4.05 5.51
N GLY A 19 -6.75 -4.02 5.24
CA GLY A 19 -5.78 -3.81 6.30
C GLY A 19 -5.76 -2.37 6.77
N GLU A 20 -4.89 -2.06 7.73
CA GLU A 20 -4.95 -0.79 8.45
C GLU A 20 -4.18 0.32 7.75
N ALA A 21 -3.29 -0.04 6.81
CA ALA A 21 -2.64 0.88 5.88
C ALA A 21 -2.46 0.23 4.50
N ASP A 22 -3.25 0.69 3.53
CA ASP A 22 -3.21 0.22 2.15
C ASP A 22 -2.36 1.14 1.27
N VAL A 23 -1.57 0.55 0.38
CA VAL A 23 -0.96 1.28 -0.74
C VAL A 23 -1.98 1.34 -1.88
N VAL A 24 -2.49 2.55 -2.17
CA VAL A 24 -3.55 2.75 -3.17
C VAL A 24 -3.05 3.33 -4.48
N ALA A 25 -1.86 3.95 -4.50
CA ALA A 25 -1.18 4.33 -5.72
C ALA A 25 0.34 4.41 -5.53
N VAL A 26 1.09 4.17 -6.60
CA VAL A 26 2.55 4.32 -6.65
C VAL A 26 2.93 4.86 -8.02
N LYS A 27 3.74 5.92 -8.03
CA LYS A 27 4.35 6.48 -9.24
C LYS A 27 5.88 6.40 -9.15
N PRO A 28 6.51 5.43 -9.82
CA PRO A 28 7.96 5.39 -9.95
C PRO A 28 8.44 6.41 -11.00
N THR A 29 9.46 7.18 -10.67
CA THR A 29 10.15 8.10 -11.59
C THR A 29 11.65 7.85 -11.53
N ARG A 30 12.28 7.63 -12.67
CA ARG A 30 13.74 7.49 -12.75
C ARG A 30 14.38 8.86 -12.53
N GLU A 31 15.36 8.93 -11.64
CA GLU A 31 16.21 10.10 -11.44
C GLU A 31 17.49 9.93 -12.29
N SER A 32 18.68 10.00 -11.70
CA SER A 32 19.96 9.77 -12.39
C SER A 32 20.45 8.33 -12.28
N GLY A 33 20.93 7.78 -13.40
CA GLY A 33 21.44 6.40 -13.46
C GLY A 33 20.41 5.36 -13.02
N ASN A 34 20.73 4.62 -11.96
CA ASN A 34 19.88 3.60 -11.35
C ASN A 34 19.15 4.09 -10.08
N SER A 35 19.04 5.41 -9.91
CA SER A 35 18.31 6.05 -8.81
C SER A 35 16.84 6.27 -9.17
N TRP A 36 15.96 6.05 -8.21
CA TRP A 36 14.51 6.16 -8.36
C TRP A 36 13.88 6.98 -7.25
N ARG A 37 12.85 7.72 -7.64
CA ARG A 37 11.87 8.33 -6.77
C ARG A 37 10.55 7.56 -6.85
N PHE A 38 9.88 7.41 -5.70
CA PHE A 38 8.55 6.85 -5.59
C PHE A 38 7.63 7.85 -4.89
N ASP A 39 6.58 8.27 -5.58
CA ASP A 39 5.44 8.93 -4.95
C ASP A 39 4.44 7.84 -4.58
N VAL A 40 4.21 7.64 -3.28
CA VAL A 40 3.36 6.56 -2.77
C VAL A 40 2.17 7.17 -2.07
N THR A 41 0.97 6.82 -2.55
CA THR A 41 -0.30 7.20 -1.93
C THR A 41 -0.78 6.09 -1.02
N LEU A 42 -1.01 6.42 0.25
CA LEU A 42 -1.54 5.53 1.26
C LEU A 42 -2.97 5.92 1.63
N LYS A 43 -3.75 4.91 1.99
CA LYS A 43 -5.00 5.07 2.73
C LYS A 43 -4.93 4.26 4.01
N SER A 44 -5.03 4.91 5.15
CA SER A 44 -4.93 4.25 6.45
C SER A 44 -6.04 4.68 7.41
N ASN A 45 -6.31 3.84 8.40
CA ASN A 45 -7.30 4.11 9.46
C ASN A 45 -6.62 4.76 10.67
N ASP A 46 -5.90 5.85 10.46
CA ASP A 46 -5.17 6.53 11.52
C ASP A 46 -6.12 7.01 12.64
N ARG A 47 -5.70 6.86 13.91
CA ARG A 47 -6.41 7.23 15.14
C ARG A 47 -5.40 7.64 16.22
N GLY A 48 -4.64 8.69 15.94
CA GLY A 48 -3.66 9.26 16.84
C GLY A 48 -2.28 8.58 16.79
N TRP A 49 -1.39 9.05 17.67
CA TRP A 49 0.05 8.76 17.68
C TRP A 49 0.43 7.30 17.93
N ASP A 50 -0.52 6.47 18.36
CA ASP A 50 -0.30 5.04 18.61
C ASP A 50 -0.98 4.13 17.60
N TYR A 51 -1.73 4.71 16.65
CA TYR A 51 -2.52 3.97 15.67
C TYR A 51 -2.45 4.69 14.32
N TYR A 52 -1.36 4.53 13.58
CA TYR A 52 -1.21 5.19 12.28
C TYR A 52 -0.23 4.48 11.34
N ALA A 53 -0.32 4.77 10.04
CA ALA A 53 0.70 4.37 9.07
C ALA A 53 2.04 5.06 9.35
N ASP A 54 3.03 4.30 9.83
CA ASP A 54 4.32 4.86 10.28
C ASP A 54 5.47 4.65 9.30
N ALA A 55 5.25 3.86 8.25
CA ALA A 55 6.21 3.73 7.16
C ALA A 55 5.58 3.21 5.86
N PHE A 56 6.30 3.39 4.75
CA PHE A 56 6.16 2.52 3.58
C PHE A 56 7.52 2.06 3.07
N GLU A 57 7.51 0.97 2.32
CA GLU A 57 8.70 0.30 1.82
C GLU A 57 8.59 -0.01 0.34
N VAL A 58 9.73 0.05 -0.33
CA VAL A 58 9.91 -0.46 -1.69
C VAL A 58 10.79 -1.71 -1.60
N LEU A 59 10.32 -2.82 -2.15
CA LEU A 59 10.98 -4.12 -2.11
C LEU A 59 11.14 -4.69 -3.52
N THR A 60 12.09 -5.59 -3.68
CA THR A 60 12.10 -6.51 -4.82
C THR A 60 10.97 -7.56 -4.68
N PRO A 61 10.62 -8.29 -5.77
CA PRO A 61 9.59 -9.33 -5.71
C PRO A 61 9.91 -10.49 -4.74
N ASP A 62 11.18 -10.78 -4.49
CA ASP A 62 11.65 -11.76 -3.49
C ASP A 62 11.70 -11.19 -2.05
N GLY A 63 11.25 -9.95 -1.85
CA GLY A 63 11.09 -9.36 -0.52
C GLY A 63 12.33 -8.66 0.05
N ARG A 64 13.37 -8.44 -0.77
CA ARG A 64 14.55 -7.65 -0.34
C ARG A 64 14.18 -6.17 -0.30
N LEU A 65 14.46 -5.52 0.83
CA LEU A 65 14.23 -4.08 1.01
C LEU A 65 15.18 -3.26 0.11
N LEU A 66 14.59 -2.36 -0.68
CA LEU A 66 15.32 -1.40 -1.52
C LEU A 66 15.33 0.01 -0.88
N GLY A 67 14.28 0.35 -0.15
CA GLY A 67 14.18 1.61 0.58
C GLY A 67 12.96 1.65 1.49
N ARG A 68 13.03 2.50 2.51
CA ARG A 68 11.95 2.74 3.47
C ARG A 68 11.78 4.23 3.69
N ARG A 69 10.54 4.68 3.71
CA ARG A 69 10.16 6.02 4.19
C ARG A 69 9.49 5.89 5.54
N ILE A 70 10.01 6.59 6.55
CA ILE A 70 9.35 6.75 7.84
C ILE A 70 8.37 7.92 7.76
N LEU A 71 7.19 7.74 8.36
CA LEU A 71 6.15 8.73 8.53
C LEU A 71 6.07 9.06 10.02
N TYR A 72 6.21 10.34 10.37
CA TYR A 72 6.45 10.76 11.76
C TYR A 72 5.20 11.24 12.48
N HIS A 73 4.03 11.29 11.83
CA HIS A 73 2.79 11.76 12.42
C HIS A 73 1.58 11.04 11.81
N PRO A 74 0.44 10.98 12.53
CA PRO A 74 -0.82 10.52 11.98
C PRO A 74 -1.37 11.47 10.91
N HIS A 75 -2.09 10.92 9.95
CA HIS A 75 -2.73 11.62 8.83
C HIS A 75 -4.26 11.46 8.86
N GLU A 76 -4.90 11.50 10.03
CA GLU A 76 -6.35 11.21 10.20
C GLU A 76 -7.26 12.01 9.27
N THR A 77 -6.95 13.29 9.06
CA THR A 77 -7.75 14.21 8.24
C THR A 77 -7.20 14.40 6.83
N GLU A 78 -6.13 13.69 6.47
CA GLU A 78 -5.43 13.77 5.19
C GLU A 78 -5.46 12.38 4.55
N GLN A 79 -6.64 11.83 4.29
CA GLN A 79 -6.77 10.51 3.68
C GLN A 79 -7.48 10.59 2.32
N PRO A 80 -6.94 9.97 1.26
CA PRO A 80 -5.59 9.40 1.20
C PRO A 80 -4.51 10.50 1.17
N PHE A 81 -3.28 10.16 1.55
CA PHE A 81 -2.11 11.07 1.46
C PHE A 81 -0.99 10.46 0.64
N THR A 82 -0.17 11.32 0.03
CA THR A 82 0.99 10.92 -0.77
C THR A 82 2.29 11.39 -0.12
N ARG A 83 3.29 10.51 -0.05
CA ARG A 83 4.64 10.85 0.42
C ARG A 83 5.70 10.29 -0.51
N GLU A 84 6.84 10.96 -0.52
CA GLU A 84 7.93 10.68 -1.44
C GLU A 84 9.06 9.88 -0.77
N LEU A 85 9.64 8.97 -1.54
CA LEU A 85 10.91 8.32 -1.24
C LEU A 85 11.84 8.48 -2.44
N THR A 86 12.95 9.20 -2.26
CA THR A 86 13.94 9.51 -3.30
C THR A 86 15.23 8.73 -3.10
N GLY A 87 16.09 8.70 -4.11
CA GLY A 87 17.43 8.11 -3.98
C GLY A 87 17.47 6.58 -3.91
N VAL A 88 16.35 5.89 -4.21
CA VAL A 88 16.28 4.43 -4.14
C VAL A 88 17.13 3.83 -5.25
N LYS A 89 18.21 3.12 -4.89
CA LYS A 89 19.09 2.46 -5.85
C LYS A 89 18.52 1.11 -6.23
N ILE A 90 18.16 0.95 -7.50
CA ILE A 90 17.57 -0.28 -8.02
C ILE A 90 18.45 -0.84 -9.14
N PRO A 91 18.97 -2.07 -8.99
CA PRO A 91 19.74 -2.73 -10.04
C PRO A 91 18.96 -2.82 -11.35
N SER A 92 19.65 -2.75 -12.50
CA SER A 92 19.00 -2.64 -13.82
C SER A 92 18.25 -3.91 -14.22
N GLU A 93 18.57 -5.06 -13.61
CA GLU A 93 17.88 -6.33 -13.75
C GLU A 93 16.50 -6.35 -13.09
N VAL A 94 16.26 -5.51 -12.07
CA VAL A 94 14.97 -5.41 -11.40
C VAL A 94 14.02 -4.57 -12.24
N LYS A 95 12.98 -5.21 -12.78
CA LYS A 95 11.96 -4.55 -13.63
C LYS A 95 10.66 -4.25 -12.91
N THR A 96 10.48 -4.83 -11.72
CA THR A 96 9.25 -4.73 -10.94
C THR A 96 9.63 -4.59 -9.47
N VAL A 97 8.89 -3.77 -8.74
CA VAL A 97 9.00 -3.64 -7.29
C VAL A 97 7.64 -3.84 -6.63
N VAL A 98 7.68 -4.23 -5.37
CA VAL A 98 6.51 -4.33 -4.49
C VAL A 98 6.57 -3.18 -3.50
N VAL A 99 5.46 -2.48 -3.31
CA VAL A 99 5.32 -1.41 -2.32
C VAL A 99 4.30 -1.82 -1.28
N ARG A 100 4.64 -1.68 -0.01
CA ARG A 100 3.76 -1.96 1.14
C ARG A 100 3.85 -0.87 2.19
N ALA A 101 2.77 -0.65 2.92
CA ALA A 101 2.75 0.23 4.07
C ALA A 101 2.83 -0.57 5.37
N ARG A 102 3.39 0.06 6.40
CA ARG A 102 3.37 -0.44 7.77
C ARG A 102 2.45 0.44 8.59
N HIS A 103 1.56 -0.20 9.33
CA HIS A 103 0.70 0.43 10.30
C HIS A 103 1.22 0.12 11.71
N LYS A 104 1.35 1.12 12.58
CA LYS A 104 1.58 0.94 14.03
C LYS A 104 0.22 0.77 14.69
N PRO A 105 -0.06 -0.29 15.47
CA PRO A 105 0.83 -1.39 15.88
C PRO A 105 0.76 -2.64 14.97
N ARG A 106 -0.05 -2.59 13.92
CA ARG A 106 -0.59 -3.73 13.17
C ARG A 106 0.42 -4.42 12.23
N GLY A 107 1.55 -3.79 11.96
CA GLY A 107 2.55 -4.30 11.04
C GLY A 107 2.16 -4.08 9.58
N TYR A 108 2.40 -5.07 8.73
CA TYR A 108 2.13 -5.01 7.29
C TYR A 108 0.88 -5.84 6.98
N ASP A 109 -0.31 -5.31 7.28
CA ASP A 109 -1.58 -6.02 7.10
C ASP A 109 -2.44 -5.49 5.94
N GLY A 110 -2.05 -4.37 5.34
CA GLY A 110 -2.76 -3.76 4.21
C GLY A 110 -2.32 -4.21 2.82
N ALA A 111 -3.07 -3.73 1.84
CA ALA A 111 -2.86 -4.00 0.43
C ALA A 111 -1.49 -3.48 -0.03
N THR A 112 -0.78 -4.33 -0.77
CA THR A 112 0.48 -3.99 -1.42
C THR A 112 0.25 -3.71 -2.90
N MET A 113 1.08 -2.86 -3.51
CA MET A 113 1.02 -2.60 -4.94
C MET A 113 2.31 -3.06 -5.62
N THR A 114 2.17 -3.85 -6.68
CA THR A 114 3.29 -4.27 -7.53
C THR A 114 3.33 -3.35 -8.76
N VAL A 115 4.47 -2.69 -9.00
CA VAL A 115 4.64 -1.77 -10.13
C VAL A 115 5.84 -2.14 -10.98
N ARG A 116 5.65 -2.06 -12.30
CA ARG A 116 6.74 -2.15 -13.27
C ARG A 116 7.47 -0.83 -13.33
N LEU A 117 8.79 -0.87 -13.33
CA LEU A 117 9.64 0.28 -13.56
C LEU A 117 9.64 0.61 -15.07
N PRO A 118 9.39 1.88 -15.45
CA PRO A 118 9.50 2.35 -16.83
C PRO A 118 10.84 2.05 -17.50
#